data_AF-A0A177F7T7-F1
#
_entry.id   AF-A0A177F7T7-F1
#
_cell.length_a   1.000
_cell.length_b   1.000
_cell.length_c   1.000
_cell.angle_alpha   90.00
_cell.angle_beta   90.00
_cell.angle_gamma   90.00
#
_symmetry.space_group_name_H-M   'P 1'
#
loop_
_entity.id
_entity.type
_entity.pdbx_description
1 polymer ?
#
loop_
_entity_poly.entity_id
_entity_poly.type
_entity_poly.pdbx_seq_one_letter_code
_entity_poly.pdbx_strand_id
1 'polypeptide(L)'
;MSDVRCQNAILVHDRLKIIDFEGCSIDGAGVGSCYGWFSYRRSTPSTSIQTDIFAFGCMIYEVMTGQPPHEDLMANEHRAQPVEQRYAEGQSPDVESLPLGDLIHKCWHGTIGSTQEVGKTLQVADRWHLG
;
A
#
# COMPACT_ATOMS: atom_id res chain seq x y z
N MET A 1 3.05 1.71 -15.61
CA MET A 1 3.21 3.03 -14.97
C MET A 1 2.55 2.96 -13.61
N SER A 2 3.22 2.35 -12.63
CA SER A 2 3.04 2.67 -11.22
C SER A 2 4.45 2.50 -10.64
N ASP A 3 4.96 3.47 -9.93
CA ASP A 3 6.09 3.30 -9.01
C ASP A 3 5.70 4.12 -7.78
N VAL A 4 5.45 3.41 -6.67
CA VAL A 4 5.16 4.01 -5.37
C VAL A 4 6.20 3.46 -4.41
N ARG A 5 7.34 4.14 -4.35
CA ARG A 5 8.30 3.99 -3.24
C ARG A 5 8.19 5.19 -2.31
N CYS A 6 8.38 4.94 -1.02
CA CYS A 6 8.12 5.83 0.11
C CYS A 6 9.10 7.02 0.25
N GLN A 7 9.64 7.53 -0.85
CA GLN A 7 10.55 8.69 -0.84
C GLN A 7 9.86 10.02 -1.21
N ASN A 8 8.55 10.01 -1.49
CA ASN A 8 7.81 11.19 -1.96
C ASN A 8 6.64 11.62 -1.06
N ALA A 9 6.59 11.18 0.19
CA ALA A 9 5.62 11.66 1.17
C ALA A 9 6.20 12.85 1.95
N ILE A 10 5.80 14.08 1.60
CA ILE A 10 6.14 15.27 2.38
C ILE A 10 4.95 15.60 3.27
N LEU A 11 5.15 15.51 4.59
CA LEU A 11 4.21 16.00 5.58
C LEU A 11 4.36 17.52 5.69
N VAL A 12 3.38 18.30 5.22
CA VAL A 12 3.34 19.75 5.44
C VAL A 12 2.08 20.11 6.20
N HIS A 13 2.25 20.60 7.43
CA HIS A 13 1.16 21.12 8.30
C HIS A 13 -0.06 20.17 8.37
N ASP A 14 0.17 18.92 8.76
CA ASP A 14 -0.86 17.88 8.92
C ASP A 14 -1.68 17.57 7.65
N ARG A 15 -1.13 17.85 6.47
CA ARG A 15 -1.74 17.45 5.19
C ARG A 15 -0.74 16.61 4.39
N LEU A 16 -1.11 15.34 4.17
CA LEU A 16 -0.39 14.46 3.25
C LEU A 16 -0.60 14.98 1.81
N LYS A 17 0.47 15.49 1.20
CA LYS A 17 0.49 15.81 -0.24
C LYS A 17 1.33 14.75 -0.94
N ILE A 18 0.67 13.94 -1.76
CA ILE A 18 1.30 12.94 -2.63
C ILE A 18 1.76 13.66 -3.89
N ILE A 19 3.07 13.74 -4.12
CA ILE A 19 3.67 14.42 -5.28
C ILE A 19 4.24 13.37 -6.24
N ASP A 20 3.40 13.04 -7.22
CA ASP A 20 3.55 12.64 -8.63
C ASP A 20 4.79 11.94 -9.27
N PHE A 21 4.45 11.26 -10.38
CA PHE A 21 5.17 10.43 -11.39
C PHE A 21 6.66 10.67 -11.70
N GLU A 22 7.50 9.62 -11.55
CA GLU A 22 8.53 9.21 -12.52
C GLU A 22 9.10 7.82 -12.17
N GLY A 23 9.10 6.85 -13.11
CA GLY A 23 9.70 5.53 -12.86
C GLY A 23 9.23 4.36 -13.74
N CYS A 24 9.18 4.52 -15.06
CA CYS A 24 9.18 3.33 -15.92
C CYS A 24 10.59 2.72 -15.88
N SER A 25 10.76 1.49 -15.37
CA SER A 25 11.94 0.70 -15.71
C SER A 25 11.83 0.27 -17.17
N ILE A 26 12.71 0.84 -17.99
CA ILE A 26 13.14 0.28 -19.26
C ILE A 26 13.79 -1.08 -18.97
N ASP A 27 13.55 -2.04 -19.86
CA ASP A 27 14.12 -3.40 -19.94
C ASP A 27 13.46 -4.53 -19.11
N GLY A 28 12.41 -5.11 -19.71
CA GLY A 28 12.21 -6.58 -19.73
C GLY A 28 11.80 -7.31 -18.46
N ALA A 29 11.63 -6.65 -17.31
CA ALA A 29 11.24 -7.30 -16.06
C ALA A 29 9.73 -7.55 -15.97
N GLY A 30 9.36 -8.71 -15.43
CA GLY A 30 8.00 -9.23 -15.36
C GLY A 30 6.99 -8.31 -14.68
N VAL A 31 5.73 -8.74 -14.79
CA VAL A 31 4.47 -8.05 -14.52
C VAL A 31 4.35 -7.34 -13.14
N GLY A 32 5.29 -7.53 -12.21
CA GLY A 32 5.39 -6.87 -10.89
C GLY A 32 6.41 -5.72 -10.78
N SER A 33 7.11 -5.34 -11.87
CA SER A 33 8.17 -4.30 -11.84
C SER A 33 7.71 -2.90 -11.40
N CYS A 34 6.39 -2.65 -11.42
CA CYS A 34 5.76 -1.39 -10.99
C CYS A 34 5.50 -1.29 -9.46
N TYR A 35 5.79 -2.35 -8.70
CA TYR A 35 5.50 -2.39 -7.27
C TYR A 35 6.71 -2.86 -6.48
N GLY A 36 6.81 -2.40 -5.23
CA GLY A 36 7.77 -2.95 -4.27
C GLY A 36 7.42 -4.39 -3.91
N TRP A 37 8.42 -5.16 -3.44
CA TRP A 37 8.28 -6.57 -3.05
C TRP A 37 7.17 -6.83 -2.00
N PHE A 38 6.73 -5.79 -1.27
CA PHE A 38 5.68 -5.87 -0.26
C PHE A 38 4.34 -5.23 -0.70
N SER A 39 4.30 -4.48 -1.80
CA SER A 39 3.13 -3.70 -2.22
C SER A 39 2.40 -4.29 -3.42
N TYR A 40 2.75 -5.52 -3.82
CA TYR A 40 2.07 -6.27 -4.87
C TYR A 40 1.23 -7.42 -4.29
N ARG A 41 -0.03 -7.50 -4.74
CA ARG A 41 -0.90 -8.66 -4.57
C ARG A 41 -1.38 -9.11 -5.95
N ARG A 42 -1.15 -10.39 -6.27
CA ARG A 42 -1.49 -10.95 -7.59
C ARG A 42 -2.97 -10.73 -7.91
N SER A 43 -3.22 -10.15 -9.08
CA SER A 43 -4.55 -9.81 -9.61
C SER A 43 -4.62 -10.16 -11.10
N THR A 44 -5.83 -10.33 -11.62
CA THR A 44 -6.13 -10.46 -13.05
C THR A 44 -7.18 -9.43 -13.46
N PRO A 45 -6.85 -8.39 -14.25
CA PRO A 45 -5.53 -8.07 -14.80
C PRO A 45 -4.51 -7.74 -13.70
N SER A 46 -3.24 -7.90 -14.05
CA SER A 46 -2.10 -7.76 -13.14
C SER A 46 -1.84 -6.36 -12.63
N THR A 47 -2.31 -5.36 -13.35
CA THR A 47 -2.39 -3.97 -12.94
C THR A 47 -3.85 -3.57 -13.01
N SER A 48 -4.41 -3.15 -11.88
CA SER A 48 -5.78 -2.66 -11.78
C SER A 48 -5.84 -1.56 -10.73
N ILE A 49 -6.94 -0.81 -10.71
CA ILE A 49 -7.20 0.14 -9.62
C ILE A 49 -7.11 -0.54 -8.24
N GLN A 50 -7.42 -1.84 -8.17
CA GLN A 50 -7.34 -2.61 -6.93
C GLN A 50 -5.91 -2.88 -6.50
N THR A 51 -4.97 -3.12 -7.43
CA THR A 51 -3.55 -3.27 -7.09
C THR A 51 -2.95 -1.95 -6.65
N ASP A 52 -3.37 -0.82 -7.25
CA ASP A 52 -2.96 0.51 -6.80
C ASP A 52 -3.50 0.84 -5.39
N ILE A 53 -4.78 0.52 -5.12
CA ILE A 53 -5.40 0.70 -3.79
C ILE A 53 -4.72 -0.19 -2.74
N PHE A 54 -4.35 -1.42 -3.11
CA PHE A 54 -3.61 -2.33 -2.23
C PHE A 54 -2.23 -1.76 -1.89
N ALA A 55 -1.49 -1.30 -2.90
CA ALA A 55 -0.18 -0.68 -2.73
C ALA A 55 -0.26 0.59 -1.87
N PHE A 56 -1.32 1.39 -2.04
CA PHE A 56 -1.62 2.53 -1.19
C PHE A 56 -1.81 2.13 0.27
N GLY A 57 -2.56 1.06 0.56
CA GLY A 57 -2.68 0.51 1.91
C GLY A 57 -1.34 0.12 2.53
N CYS A 58 -0.45 -0.51 1.75
CA CYS A 58 0.90 -0.87 2.20
C CYS A 58 1.76 0.35 2.53
N MET A 59 1.68 1.41 1.72
CA MET A 59 2.36 2.68 1.97
C MET A 59 1.87 3.32 3.27
N ILE A 60 0.56 3.38 3.50
CA ILE A 60 0.01 3.96 4.73
C ILE A 60 0.46 3.14 5.95
N TYR A 61 0.46 1.81 5.86
CA TYR A 61 1.01 0.96 6.91
C TYR A 61 2.47 1.30 7.23
N GLU A 62 3.33 1.42 6.22
CA GLU A 62 4.74 1.76 6.41
C GLU A 62 4.93 3.16 7.02
N VAL A 63 4.13 4.14 6.61
CA VAL A 63 4.16 5.48 7.21
C VAL A 63 3.74 5.46 8.69
N MET A 64 2.71 4.66 9.04
CA MET A 64 2.20 4.58 10.41
C MET A 64 3.10 3.78 11.36
N THR A 65 3.77 2.75 10.85
CA THR A 65 4.57 1.82 11.67
C THR A 65 6.08 2.07 11.58
N GLY A 66 6.53 2.80 10.56
CA GLY A 66 7.94 2.96 10.20
C GLY A 66 8.55 1.75 9.51
N GLN A 67 7.77 0.70 9.21
CA GLN A 67 8.25 -0.57 8.68
C GLN A 67 7.31 -1.11 7.59
N PRO A 68 7.82 -1.74 6.52
CA PRO A 68 6.96 -2.34 5.51
C PRO A 68 6.13 -3.49 6.11
N PRO A 69 4.96 -3.80 5.53
CA PRO A 69 4.27 -5.05 5.83
C PRO A 69 5.23 -6.23 5.64
N HIS A 70 5.20 -7.18 6.58
CA HIS A 70 6.09 -8.34 6.58
C HIS A 70 7.59 -7.99 6.65
N GLU A 71 7.96 -7.02 7.50
CA GLU A 71 9.38 -6.67 7.76
C GLU A 71 10.23 -7.90 8.12
N ASP A 72 9.63 -8.92 8.74
CA ASP A 72 10.28 -10.16 9.15
C ASP A 72 10.88 -10.93 7.96
N LEU A 73 10.41 -10.65 6.75
CA LEU A 73 10.92 -11.20 5.51
C LEU A 73 11.96 -10.30 4.81
N MET A 74 12.29 -9.12 5.33
CA MET A 74 13.22 -8.21 4.66
C MET A 74 14.60 -8.82 4.40
N ALA A 75 15.11 -9.62 5.33
CA ALA A 75 16.41 -10.27 5.21
C ALA A 75 16.41 -11.48 4.23
N ASN A 76 15.24 -11.91 3.75
CA ASN A 76 15.12 -13.01 2.80
C ASN A 76 15.31 -12.50 1.36
N GLU A 77 16.34 -13.00 0.67
CA GLU A 77 16.62 -12.65 -0.74
C GLU A 77 15.45 -12.99 -1.69
N HIS A 78 14.64 -13.99 -1.34
CA HIS A 78 13.48 -14.46 -2.12
C HIS A 78 12.14 -14.02 -1.51
N ARG A 79 12.11 -12.92 -0.75
CA ARG A 79 10.96 -12.43 0.03
C ARG A 79 9.66 -12.17 -0.75
N ALA A 80 9.73 -11.90 -2.06
CA ALA A 80 8.53 -11.61 -2.86
C ALA A 80 7.53 -12.77 -2.86
N GLN A 81 8.00 -14.02 -3.03
CA GLN A 81 7.11 -15.19 -3.08
C GLN A 81 6.43 -15.47 -1.72
N PRO A 82 7.14 -15.52 -0.58
CA PRO A 82 6.50 -15.69 0.73
C PRO A 82 5.53 -14.57 1.09
N VAL A 83 5.81 -13.32 0.70
CA VAL A 83 4.87 -12.21 0.90
C VAL A 83 3.60 -12.39 0.07
N GLU A 84 3.73 -12.71 -1.21
CA GLU A 84 2.56 -12.99 -2.05
C GLU A 84 1.72 -14.15 -1.48
N GLN A 85 2.38 -15.18 -0.94
CA GLN A 85 1.71 -16.30 -0.29
C GLN A 85 0.94 -15.85 0.97
N ARG A 86 1.53 -15.02 1.83
CA ARG A 86 0.83 -14.46 3.00
C ARG A 86 -0.41 -13.67 2.58
N TYR A 87 -0.32 -12.84 1.55
CA TYR A 87 -1.47 -12.11 1.03
C TYR A 87 -2.54 -13.00 0.39
N ALA A 88 -2.15 -14.14 -0.21
CA ALA A 88 -3.09 -15.13 -0.71
C ALA A 88 -3.80 -15.89 0.43
N GLU A 89 -3.10 -16.13 1.53
CA GLU A 89 -3.61 -16.79 2.74
C GLU A 89 -4.35 -15.84 3.68
N GLY A 90 -4.41 -14.54 3.36
CA GLY A 90 -5.07 -13.52 4.19
C GLY A 90 -4.28 -13.18 5.47
N GLN A 91 -2.99 -13.52 5.53
CA GLN A 91 -2.12 -13.30 6.68
C GLN A 91 -1.48 -11.91 6.66
N SER A 92 -2.27 -10.87 6.41
CA SER A 92 -1.78 -9.49 6.51
C SER A 92 -1.49 -9.11 7.97
N PRO A 93 -0.58 -8.16 8.24
CA PRO A 93 -0.34 -7.67 9.60
C PRO A 93 -1.62 -7.15 10.26
N ASP A 94 -1.70 -7.24 11.59
CA ASP A 94 -2.79 -6.61 12.34
C ASP A 94 -2.64 -5.09 12.30
N VAL A 95 -3.75 -4.41 12.05
CA VAL A 95 -3.83 -2.95 11.90
C VAL A 95 -4.90 -2.33 12.80
N GLU A 96 -5.62 -3.11 13.62
CA GLU A 96 -6.75 -2.63 14.43
C GLU A 96 -6.37 -1.46 15.36
N SER A 97 -5.14 -1.47 15.87
CA SER A 97 -4.63 -0.43 16.78
C SER A 97 -4.07 0.81 16.08
N LEU A 98 -3.96 0.82 14.75
CA LEU A 98 -3.39 1.93 14.00
C LEU A 98 -4.43 3.05 13.77
N PRO A 99 -4.03 4.33 13.84
CA PRO A 99 -4.89 5.48 13.53
C PRO A 99 -5.64 5.41 12.19
N LEU A 100 -5.08 4.71 11.20
CA LEU A 100 -5.66 4.47 9.88
C LEU A 100 -5.92 2.98 9.60
N GLY A 101 -6.07 2.18 10.65
CA GLY A 101 -6.24 0.72 10.59
C GLY A 101 -7.38 0.28 9.69
N ASP A 102 -8.57 0.88 9.86
CA ASP A 102 -9.75 0.59 9.03
C ASP A 102 -9.50 0.88 7.54
N LEU A 103 -8.81 1.97 7.22
CA LEU A 103 -8.45 2.30 5.83
C LEU A 103 -7.48 1.26 5.25
N ILE A 104 -6.42 0.93 5.98
CA ILE A 104 -5.43 -0.06 5.54
C ILE A 104 -6.10 -1.42 5.31
N HIS A 105 -6.93 -1.85 6.27
CA HIS A 105 -7.69 -3.08 6.18
C HIS A 105 -8.58 -3.10 4.93
N LYS A 106 -9.35 -2.03 4.69
CA LYS A 106 -10.23 -1.93 3.53
C LYS A 106 -9.47 -1.92 2.19
N CYS A 107 -8.31 -1.28 2.14
CA CYS A 107 -7.42 -1.31 0.99
C CYS A 107 -6.94 -2.74 0.67
N TRP A 108 -6.52 -3.50 1.69
CA TRP A 108 -5.99 -4.86 1.51
C TRP A 108 -7.05 -5.89 1.12
N HIS A 109 -8.27 -5.75 1.65
CA HIS A 109 -9.36 -6.69 1.41
C HIS A 109 -10.21 -6.36 0.17
N GLY A 110 -9.89 -5.27 -0.53
CA GLY A 110 -10.60 -4.89 -1.76
C GLY A 110 -12.02 -4.39 -1.53
N THR A 111 -12.30 -3.87 -0.35
CA THR A 111 -13.61 -3.29 -0.02
C THR A 111 -13.72 -1.81 -0.40
N ILE A 112 -12.62 -1.20 -0.87
CA ILE A 112 -12.59 0.11 -1.50
C ILE A 112 -12.47 -0.12 -3.00
N GLY A 113 -13.47 0.29 -3.77
CA GLY A 113 -13.53 0.06 -5.21
C GLY A 113 -12.96 1.20 -6.06
N SER A 114 -12.60 2.33 -5.44
CA SER A 114 -12.15 3.53 -6.16
C SER A 114 -11.25 4.44 -5.33
N THR A 115 -10.45 5.26 -6.00
CA THR A 115 -9.60 6.27 -5.35
C THR A 115 -10.42 7.37 -4.68
N GLN A 116 -11.63 7.66 -5.16
CA GLN A 116 -12.56 8.59 -4.52
C GLN A 116 -13.03 8.06 -3.16
N GLU A 117 -13.23 6.75 -3.04
CA GLU A 117 -13.63 6.09 -1.79
C GLU A 117 -12.48 6.05 -0.76
N VAL A 118 -11.23 5.95 -1.21
CA VAL A 118 -10.04 6.18 -0.35
C VAL A 118 -10.11 7.58 0.26
N GLY A 119 -10.34 8.61 -0.57
CA GLY A 119 -10.43 10.00 -0.11
C GLY A 119 -11.56 10.23 0.91
N LYS A 120 -12.74 9.63 0.69
CA LYS A 120 -13.86 9.68 1.64
C LYS A 120 -13.51 9.00 2.97
N THR A 121 -12.86 7.84 2.93
CA THR A 121 -12.47 7.10 4.13
C THR A 121 -11.44 7.88 4.95
N LEU A 122 -10.47 8.52 4.28
CA LEU A 122 -9.51 9.42 4.93
C LEU A 122 -10.18 10.62 5.62
N GLN A 123 -11.13 11.28 4.95
CA GLN A 123 -11.88 12.41 5.55
C GLN A 123 -12.68 12.00 6.79
N VAL A 124 -13.20 10.77 6.81
CA VAL A 124 -13.88 10.23 7.99
C VAL A 124 -12.88 10.00 9.12
N ALA A 125 -11.70 9.44 8.84
CA ALA A 125 -10.67 9.20 9.85
C ALA A 125 -10.11 10.49 10.49
N ASP A 126 -9.91 11.54 9.68
CA ASP A 126 -9.44 12.86 10.14
C ASP A 126 -10.43 13.51 11.12
N ARG A 127 -11.73 13.34 10.87
CA ARG A 127 -12.80 13.81 11.78
C ARG A 127 -12.76 13.17 13.17
N TRP A 128 -12.16 11.99 13.33
CA TRP A 128 -12.05 11.31 14.64
C TRP A 128 -10.80 11.73 15.43
N HIS A 129 -9.83 12.41 14.80
CA HIS A 129 -8.61 12.90 15.46
C HIS A 129 -8.73 14.35 15.95
N LEU A 130 -9.76 15.08 15.52
CA LEU A 130 -10.02 16.48 15.86
C LEU A 130 -11.22 16.67 16.82
N GLY A 131 -11.72 15.58 17.42
CA GLY A 131 -12.86 15.58 18.34
C GLY A 131 -12.47 15.50 19.80
#